data_AF-A0A822XBF1-F1
#
_entry.id   AF-A0A822XBF1-F1
#
_cell.length_a   1.000
_cell.length_b   1.000
_cell.length_c   1.000
_cell.angle_alpha   90.00
_cell.angle_beta   90.00
_cell.angle_gamma   90.00
#
_symmetry.space_group_name_H-M   'P 1'
#
loop_
_entity.id
_entity.type
_entity.pdbx_description
1 polymer ?
#
loop_
_entity_poly.entity_id
_entity_poly.type
_entity_poly.pdbx_seq_one_letter_code
_entity_poly.pdbx_strand_id
1 'polypeptide(L)'
;MQQPGLGMLGHGVGGGSIGGLHDDVSVSVSVAVPADQQRQLKAEIATHPLYEQLLAAHVGCLRVATPIDHLPLIDAQLAQSHHILRSYASRHQQQHHVLSPHERQELDNFLAQYLLVLCSFKEQLQNHVRVHAVEAVMACREIEQSFQALTDNP
;
A
#
# COMPACT_ATOMS: atom_id res chain seq x y z
N MET A 1 33.16 -54.92 17.63
CA MET A 1 33.70 -54.72 18.98
C MET A 1 34.69 -53.57 18.93
N GLN A 2 34.52 -52.59 19.84
CA GLN A 2 35.49 -51.65 20.46
C GLN A 2 36.75 -51.21 19.65
N GLN A 3 37.18 -49.94 19.58
CA GLN A 3 37.02 -48.77 20.48
C GLN A 3 37.63 -47.48 19.83
N PRO A 4 37.69 -46.29 20.49
CA PRO A 4 37.38 -44.98 19.91
C PRO A 4 38.55 -43.97 19.97
N GLY A 5 38.33 -42.74 19.49
CA GLY A 5 39.24 -41.60 19.67
C GLY A 5 38.47 -40.33 20.03
N LEU A 6 38.59 -39.92 21.31
CA LEU A 6 38.04 -38.70 21.91
C LEU A 6 38.83 -37.43 21.51
N GLY A 7 38.13 -36.29 21.47
CA GLY A 7 38.65 -34.91 21.52
C GLY A 7 37.48 -33.93 21.28
N MET A 8 36.66 -33.54 22.27
CA MET A 8 36.84 -32.60 23.40
C MET A 8 37.03 -31.13 22.98
N LEU A 9 36.22 -30.26 23.61
CA LEU A 9 36.28 -28.78 23.72
C LEU A 9 35.72 -28.02 22.49
N GLY A 10 34.68 -27.18 22.56
CA GLY A 10 34.32 -26.17 23.57
C GLY A 10 34.28 -24.80 22.86
N HIS A 11 33.51 -23.84 23.38
CA HIS A 11 33.23 -22.47 22.89
C HIS A 11 32.01 -22.37 21.95
N GLY A 12 31.01 -21.53 22.18
CA GLY A 12 30.81 -20.53 23.23
C GLY A 12 29.40 -19.96 23.11
N VAL A 13 28.79 -19.77 24.27
CA VAL A 13 27.53 -19.05 24.48
C VAL A 13 27.66 -17.62 23.92
N GLY A 14 26.63 -17.16 23.20
CA GLY A 14 26.50 -15.78 22.76
C GLY A 14 25.02 -15.43 22.62
N GLY A 15 24.37 -15.15 23.76
CA GLY A 15 23.05 -14.53 23.80
C GLY A 15 23.11 -13.08 23.31
N GLY A 16 21.99 -12.63 22.74
CA GLY A 16 21.86 -11.28 22.21
C GLY A 16 20.44 -10.99 21.74
N SER A 17 19.48 -11.12 22.66
CA SER A 17 18.19 -10.45 22.52
C SER A 17 18.41 -8.94 22.54
N ILE A 18 18.14 -8.28 21.42
CA ILE A 18 17.73 -6.87 21.36
C ILE A 18 16.45 -6.89 20.50
N GLY A 19 15.27 -6.60 21.03
CA GLY A 19 14.99 -5.34 21.71
C GLY A 19 14.63 -4.29 20.65
N GLY A 20 13.58 -4.56 19.87
CA GLY A 20 13.03 -3.65 18.87
C GLY A 20 11.52 -3.62 19.03
N LEU A 21 11.09 -3.10 20.18
CA LEU A 21 9.70 -2.77 20.48
C LEU A 21 9.35 -1.56 19.63
N HIS A 22 9.01 -1.78 18.36
CA HIS A 22 8.34 -0.74 17.60
C HIS A 22 6.86 -0.82 17.96
N ASP A 23 6.42 0.24 18.60
CA ASP A 23 5.06 0.58 18.99
C ASP A 23 4.13 0.48 17.77
N ASP A 24 3.61 -0.73 17.53
CA ASP A 24 2.47 -0.94 16.65
C ASP A 24 1.24 -0.96 17.54
N VAL A 25 0.74 0.22 17.87
CA VAL A 25 -0.66 0.37 18.26
C VAL A 25 -1.50 0.17 16.99
N SER A 26 -1.50 -1.06 16.46
CA SER A 26 -2.64 -1.54 15.70
C SER A 26 -3.75 -1.79 16.72
N VAL A 27 -4.58 -0.78 16.94
CA VAL A 27 -5.94 -1.01 17.45
C VAL A 27 -6.69 -1.74 16.35
N SER A 28 -6.41 -3.04 16.21
CA SER A 28 -7.30 -3.96 15.53
C SER A 28 -8.43 -4.22 16.51
N VAL A 29 -9.53 -3.49 16.36
CA VAL A 29 -10.83 -3.99 16.84
C VAL A 29 -11.14 -5.22 15.99
N SER A 30 -10.52 -6.34 16.36
CA SER A 30 -10.78 -7.64 15.75
C SER A 30 -12.03 -8.19 16.41
N VAL A 31 -13.19 -7.79 15.90
CA VAL A 31 -14.34 -8.71 15.91
C VAL A 31 -13.83 -9.97 15.22
N ALA A 32 -13.74 -11.08 15.94
CA ALA A 32 -13.24 -12.35 15.41
C ALA A 32 -14.23 -12.87 14.37
N VAL A 33 -14.13 -12.36 13.14
CA VAL A 33 -14.84 -12.89 11.98
C VAL A 33 -14.21 -14.25 11.65
N PRO A 34 -14.99 -15.33 11.50
CA PRO A 34 -14.47 -16.63 11.10
C PRO A 34 -13.60 -16.48 9.85
N ALA A 35 -12.43 -17.13 9.83
CA ALA A 35 -11.47 -16.99 8.73
C ALA A 35 -12.06 -17.36 7.35
N ASP A 36 -13.11 -18.18 7.32
CA ASP A 36 -13.87 -18.50 6.11
C ASP A 36 -14.74 -17.34 5.64
N GLN A 37 -15.43 -16.65 6.55
CA GLN A 37 -16.24 -15.48 6.23
C GLN A 37 -15.36 -14.31 5.76
N GLN A 38 -14.18 -14.11 6.35
CA GLN A 38 -13.22 -13.12 5.86
C GLN A 38 -12.70 -13.45 4.44
N ARG A 39 -12.47 -14.74 4.15
CA ARG A 39 -12.06 -15.17 2.80
C ARG A 39 -13.16 -14.96 1.77
N GLN A 40 -14.41 -15.18 2.14
CA GLN A 40 -15.58 -14.94 1.30
C GLN A 40 -15.76 -13.45 0.99
N LEU A 41 -15.75 -12.59 2.02
CA LEU A 41 -15.85 -11.14 1.83
C LEU A 41 -14.75 -10.59 0.91
N LYS A 42 -13.51 -11.08 1.05
CA LYS A 42 -12.42 -10.72 0.14
C LYS A 42 -12.67 -11.18 -1.30
N ALA A 43 -13.28 -12.34 -1.51
CA ALA A 43 -13.63 -12.82 -2.83
C ALA A 43 -14.72 -11.96 -3.47
N GLU A 44 -15.78 -11.63 -2.72
CA GLU A 44 -16.88 -10.75 -3.16
C GLU A 44 -16.37 -9.36 -3.57
N ILE A 45 -15.50 -8.76 -2.75
CA ILE A 45 -14.85 -7.47 -3.06
C ILE A 45 -14.01 -7.59 -4.34
N ALA A 46 -13.18 -8.64 -4.46
CA ALA A 46 -12.28 -8.85 -5.60
C ALA A 46 -13.02 -9.09 -6.93
N THR A 47 -14.24 -9.63 -6.88
CA THR A 47 -15.08 -9.86 -8.06
C THR A 47 -16.07 -8.73 -8.33
N HIS A 48 -16.07 -7.68 -7.50
CA HIS A 48 -17.03 -6.58 -7.60
C HIS A 48 -16.77 -5.71 -8.85
N PRO A 49 -17.80 -5.28 -9.60
CA PRO A 49 -17.62 -4.45 -10.81
C PRO A 49 -16.90 -3.11 -10.53
N LEU A 50 -17.08 -2.54 -9.35
CA LEU A 50 -16.41 -1.30 -8.93
C LEU A 50 -14.96 -1.49 -8.48
N TYR A 51 -14.48 -2.73 -8.30
CA TYR A 51 -13.17 -3.00 -7.74
C TYR A 51 -12.03 -2.44 -8.61
N GLU A 52 -12.10 -2.66 -9.92
CA GLU A 52 -11.09 -2.15 -10.86
C GLU A 52 -11.04 -0.62 -10.85
N GLN A 53 -12.20 0.03 -10.75
CA GLN A 53 -12.27 1.50 -10.70
C GLN A 53 -11.71 2.04 -9.39
N LEU A 54 -11.96 1.35 -8.27
CA LEU A 54 -11.40 1.67 -6.97
C LEU A 54 -9.88 1.51 -6.96
N LEU A 55 -9.38 0.39 -7.50
CA LEU A 55 -7.96 0.12 -7.62
C LEU A 55 -7.27 1.18 -8.50
N ALA A 56 -7.87 1.53 -9.63
CA ALA A 56 -7.37 2.59 -10.51
C ALA A 56 -7.33 3.96 -9.81
N ALA A 57 -8.37 4.31 -9.03
CA ALA A 57 -8.39 5.55 -8.26
C ALA A 57 -7.27 5.56 -7.21
N HIS A 58 -7.10 4.46 -6.48
CA HIS A 58 -6.06 4.32 -5.46
C HIS A 58 -4.65 4.39 -6.05
N VAL A 59 -4.37 3.64 -7.13
CA VAL A 59 -3.10 3.71 -7.87
C VAL A 59 -2.88 5.13 -8.39
N GLY A 60 -3.95 5.81 -8.84
CA GLY A 60 -3.91 7.22 -9.21
C GLY A 60 -3.43 8.14 -8.09
N CYS A 61 -3.86 7.91 -6.85
CA CYS A 61 -3.35 8.63 -5.68
C CYS A 61 -1.86 8.33 -5.44
N LEU A 62 -1.47 7.04 -5.44
CA LEU A 62 -0.08 6.63 -5.22
C LEU A 62 0.87 7.26 -6.24
N ARG A 63 0.48 7.28 -7.52
CA ARG A 63 1.30 7.88 -8.60
C ARG A 63 1.53 9.37 -8.42
N VAL A 64 0.61 10.10 -7.81
CA VAL A 64 0.78 11.53 -7.51
C VAL A 64 1.72 11.74 -6.33
N ALA A 65 1.66 10.85 -5.32
CA ALA A 65 2.51 10.92 -4.13
C ALA A 65 3.94 10.40 -4.37
N THR A 66 4.20 9.75 -5.49
CA THR A 66 5.43 8.98 -5.71
C THR A 66 6.34 9.68 -6.72
N PRO A 67 7.65 9.79 -6.45
CA PRO A 67 8.63 10.25 -7.44
C PRO A 67 8.59 9.42 -8.73
N ILE A 68 8.91 10.04 -9.86
CA ILE A 68 8.82 9.42 -11.19
C ILE A 68 9.65 8.12 -11.27
N ASP A 69 10.81 8.08 -10.62
CA ASP A 69 11.72 6.94 -10.63
C ASP A 69 11.16 5.68 -9.96
N HIS A 70 10.16 5.83 -9.09
CA HIS A 70 9.55 4.72 -8.33
C HIS A 70 8.25 4.21 -8.96
N LEU A 71 7.74 4.84 -10.02
CA LEU A 71 6.54 4.38 -10.72
C LEU A 71 6.66 2.94 -11.28
N PRO A 72 7.82 2.48 -11.81
CA PRO A 72 7.97 1.10 -12.26
C PRO A 72 7.73 0.06 -11.15
N LEU A 73 8.05 0.41 -9.89
CA LEU A 73 7.81 -0.47 -8.75
C LEU A 73 6.31 -0.63 -8.48
N ILE A 74 5.54 0.47 -8.55
CA ILE A 74 4.08 0.43 -8.41
C ILE A 74 3.48 -0.46 -9.50
N ASP A 75 3.92 -0.31 -10.74
CA ASP A 75 3.40 -1.08 -11.87
C ASP A 75 3.74 -2.59 -11.73
N ALA A 76 4.95 -2.92 -11.26
CA ALA A 76 5.33 -4.30 -10.97
C ALA A 76 4.49 -4.93 -9.84
N GLN A 77 4.24 -4.18 -8.76
CA GLN A 77 3.37 -4.61 -7.66
C GLN A 77 1.93 -4.82 -8.12
N LEU A 78 1.42 -3.94 -8.99
CA LEU A 78 0.08 -4.06 -9.55
C LEU A 78 -0.05 -5.31 -10.44
N ALA A 79 0.94 -5.55 -11.31
CA ALA A 79 1.00 -6.75 -12.15
C ALA A 79 1.05 -8.03 -11.30
N GLN A 80 1.76 -8.01 -10.17
CA GLN A 80 1.67 -9.09 -9.18
C GLN A 80 0.26 -9.19 -8.61
N SER A 81 -0.36 -8.13 -8.09
CA SER A 81 -1.70 -8.20 -7.48
C SER A 81 -2.76 -8.89 -8.37
N HIS A 82 -2.69 -8.74 -9.70
CA HIS A 82 -3.63 -9.37 -10.64
C HIS A 82 -3.70 -10.90 -10.54
N HIS A 83 -2.61 -11.60 -10.17
CA HIS A 83 -2.67 -13.07 -9.99
C HIS A 83 -3.50 -13.45 -8.76
N ILE A 84 -3.47 -12.62 -7.71
CA ILE A 84 -4.24 -12.82 -6.48
C ILE A 84 -5.73 -12.64 -6.77
N LEU A 85 -6.09 -11.59 -7.52
CA LEU A 85 -7.47 -11.34 -7.94
C LEU A 85 -8.04 -12.49 -8.77
N ARG A 86 -7.27 -13.01 -9.71
CA ARG A 86 -7.65 -14.20 -10.48
C ARG A 86 -7.88 -15.42 -9.57
N SER A 87 -7.07 -15.58 -8.52
CA SER A 87 -7.24 -16.66 -7.55
C SER A 87 -8.52 -16.51 -6.72
N TYR A 88 -8.92 -15.29 -6.38
CA TYR A 88 -10.20 -15.03 -5.70
C TYR A 88 -11.40 -15.23 -6.63
N ALA A 89 -11.31 -14.76 -7.88
CA ALA A 89 -12.35 -14.95 -8.88
C ALA A 89 -12.61 -16.45 -9.17
N SER A 90 -11.56 -17.27 -9.28
CA SER A 90 -11.70 -18.71 -9.46
C SER A 90 -12.37 -19.42 -8.28
N ARG A 91 -12.15 -18.94 -7.04
CA ARG A 91 -12.78 -19.48 -5.83
C ARG A 91 -14.23 -19.03 -5.70
N HIS A 92 -14.55 -17.80 -6.07
CA HIS A 92 -15.92 -17.29 -6.11
C HIS A 92 -16.79 -18.14 -7.06
N GLN A 93 -16.26 -18.57 -8.20
CA GLN A 93 -16.97 -19.50 -9.10
C GLN A 93 -17.25 -20.89 -8.49
N GLN A 94 -16.41 -21.34 -7.56
CA GLN A 94 -16.57 -22.65 -6.89
C GLN A 94 -17.51 -22.58 -5.69
N GLN A 95 -17.66 -21.42 -5.07
CA GLN A 95 -18.49 -21.21 -3.89
C GLN A 95 -19.80 -20.52 -4.29
N HIS A 96 -20.90 -21.26 -4.31
CA HIS A 96 -22.26 -20.75 -4.56
C HIS A 96 -22.87 -20.01 -3.34
N HIS A 97 -22.07 -19.28 -2.57
CA HIS A 97 -22.60 -18.46 -1.48
C HIS A 97 -22.73 -17.02 -1.95
N VAL A 98 -23.94 -16.62 -2.31
CA VAL A 98 -24.26 -15.28 -2.77
C VAL A 98 -24.64 -14.45 -1.54
N LEU A 99 -24.00 -13.28 -1.37
CA LEU A 99 -24.38 -12.29 -0.36
C LEU A 99 -25.90 -12.02 -0.40
N SER A 100 -26.49 -11.74 0.74
CA SER A 100 -27.88 -11.28 0.77
C SER A 100 -28.01 -9.97 -0.04
N PRO A 101 -29.20 -9.69 -0.62
CA PRO A 101 -29.39 -8.46 -1.39
C PRO A 101 -29.12 -7.19 -0.57
N HIS A 102 -29.32 -7.25 0.74
CA HIS A 102 -28.99 -6.16 1.67
C HIS A 102 -27.48 -5.95 1.78
N GLU A 103 -26.72 -7.00 2.07
CA GLU A 103 -25.25 -6.92 2.20
C GLU A 103 -24.57 -6.47 0.90
N ARG A 104 -25.10 -6.90 -0.24
CA ARG A 104 -24.61 -6.45 -1.54
C ARG A 104 -24.83 -4.95 -1.74
N GLN A 105 -26.01 -4.44 -1.38
CA GLN A 105 -26.31 -3.01 -1.47
C GLN A 105 -25.43 -2.17 -0.54
N GLU A 106 -25.14 -2.67 0.65
CA GLU A 106 -24.20 -2.04 1.59
C GLU A 106 -22.78 -2.01 1.02
N LEU A 107 -22.34 -3.12 0.41
CA LEU A 107 -21.03 -3.21 -0.25
C LEU A 107 -20.93 -2.24 -1.43
N ASP A 108 -21.94 -2.19 -2.29
CA ASP A 108 -22.03 -1.25 -3.41
C ASP A 108 -21.91 0.21 -2.93
N ASN A 109 -22.69 0.58 -1.91
CA ASN A 109 -22.67 1.91 -1.34
C ASN A 109 -21.31 2.25 -0.71
N PHE A 110 -20.72 1.31 0.03
CA PHE A 110 -19.40 1.47 0.63
C PHE A 110 -18.32 1.70 -0.44
N LEU A 111 -18.29 0.86 -1.48
CA LEU A 111 -17.31 0.99 -2.57
C LEU A 111 -17.48 2.28 -3.36
N ALA A 112 -18.73 2.71 -3.60
CA ALA A 112 -19.03 3.99 -4.23
C ALA A 112 -18.56 5.19 -3.39
N GLN A 113 -18.84 5.20 -2.09
CA GLN A 113 -18.37 6.25 -1.19
C GLN A 113 -16.84 6.27 -1.09
N TYR A 114 -16.21 5.11 -0.98
CA TYR A 114 -14.77 5.02 -0.90
C TYR A 114 -14.09 5.51 -2.19
N LEU A 115 -14.68 5.23 -3.35
CA LEU A 115 -14.23 5.78 -4.63
C LEU A 115 -14.29 7.31 -4.66
N LEU A 116 -15.38 7.92 -4.17
CA LEU A 116 -15.50 9.38 -4.09
C LEU A 116 -14.43 9.99 -3.19
N VAL A 117 -14.14 9.36 -2.06
CA VAL A 117 -13.07 9.80 -1.13
C VAL A 117 -11.71 9.73 -1.83
N LEU A 118 -11.39 8.64 -2.54
CA LEU A 118 -10.14 8.52 -3.28
C LEU A 118 -10.00 9.59 -4.37
N CYS A 119 -11.07 9.88 -5.10
CA CYS A 119 -11.07 10.93 -6.12
C CYS A 119 -10.79 12.31 -5.50
N SER A 120 -11.51 12.68 -4.43
CA SER A 120 -11.28 13.95 -3.72
C SER A 120 -9.87 14.05 -3.15
N PHE A 121 -9.39 12.96 -2.54
CA PHE A 121 -8.04 12.90 -2.00
C PHE A 121 -6.97 13.08 -3.09
N LYS A 122 -7.15 12.44 -4.27
CA LYS A 122 -6.25 12.61 -5.40
C LYS A 122 -6.14 14.07 -5.84
N GLU A 123 -7.27 14.78 -5.96
CA GLU A 123 -7.26 16.20 -6.36
C GLU A 123 -6.54 17.07 -5.32
N GLN A 124 -6.80 16.84 -4.03
CA GLN A 124 -6.11 17.54 -2.94
C GLN A 124 -4.59 17.31 -2.99
N LEU A 125 -4.18 16.06 -3.20
CA LEU A 125 -2.78 15.66 -3.29
C LEU A 125 -2.10 16.29 -4.52
N GLN A 126 -2.77 16.27 -5.67
CA GLN A 126 -2.27 16.92 -6.90
C GLN A 126 -2.09 18.42 -6.69
N ASN A 127 -3.06 19.08 -6.03
CA ASN A 127 -2.95 20.50 -5.73
C ASN A 127 -1.79 20.80 -4.76
N HIS A 128 -1.62 19.98 -3.72
CA HIS A 128 -0.54 20.12 -2.74
C HIS A 128 0.85 20.03 -3.41
N VAL A 129 1.09 18.97 -4.20
CA VAL A 129 2.36 18.79 -4.92
C VAL A 129 2.60 19.95 -5.89
N ARG A 130 1.56 20.38 -6.62
CA ARG A 130 1.67 21.50 -7.56
C ARG A 130 2.07 22.80 -6.85
N VAL A 131 1.42 23.14 -5.74
CA VAL A 131 1.72 24.39 -5.00
C VAL A 131 3.16 24.37 -4.49
N HIS A 132 3.59 23.30 -3.83
CA HIS A 132 4.96 23.23 -3.31
C HIS A 132 6.03 23.19 -4.41
N ALA A 133 5.75 22.54 -5.54
CA ALA A 133 6.66 22.57 -6.69
C ALA A 133 6.81 24.01 -7.24
N VAL A 134 5.71 24.75 -7.34
CA VAL A 134 5.74 26.16 -7.79
C VAL A 134 6.48 27.04 -6.78
N GLU A 135 6.20 26.90 -5.49
CA GLU A 135 6.91 27.64 -4.43
C GLU A 135 8.41 27.38 -4.45
N ALA A 136 8.82 26.12 -4.61
CA ALA A 136 10.23 25.74 -4.74
C ALA A 136 10.89 26.39 -5.97
N VAL A 137 10.21 26.40 -7.12
CA VAL A 137 10.70 27.05 -8.34
C VAL A 137 10.84 28.56 -8.15
N MET A 138 9.88 29.19 -7.47
CA MET A 138 9.94 30.62 -7.16
C MET A 138 11.13 30.95 -6.25
N ALA A 139 11.32 30.17 -5.18
CA ALA A 139 12.47 30.34 -4.28
C ALA A 139 13.81 30.15 -5.02
N CYS A 140 13.90 29.17 -5.93
CA CYS A 140 15.10 28.98 -6.75
C CYS A 140 15.40 30.21 -7.63
N ARG A 141 14.37 30.79 -8.25
CA ARG A 141 14.51 32.01 -9.07
C ARG A 141 14.97 33.21 -8.25
N GLU A 142 14.47 33.38 -7.03
CA GLU A 142 14.90 34.45 -6.13
C GLU A 142 16.38 34.32 -5.74
N ILE A 143 16.83 33.08 -5.50
CA ILE A 143 18.25 32.77 -5.26
C ILE A 143 19.09 33.11 -6.50
N GLU A 144 18.67 32.68 -7.69
CA GLU A 144 19.35 32.99 -8.95
C GLU A 144 19.48 34.50 -9.20
N GLN A 145 18.41 35.26 -8.97
CA GLN A 145 18.41 36.72 -9.09
C GLN A 145 19.37 37.37 -8.10
N SER A 146 19.41 36.88 -6.86
CA SER A 146 20.33 37.37 -5.83
C SER A 146 21.79 37.11 -6.21
N PHE A 147 22.08 35.93 -6.75
CA PHE A 147 23.39 35.61 -7.29
C PHE A 147 23.78 36.55 -8.43
N GLN A 148 22.89 36.76 -9.39
CA GLN A 148 23.14 37.64 -10.53
C GLN A 148 23.43 39.08 -10.09
N ALA A 149 22.66 39.61 -9.12
CA ALA A 149 22.87 40.96 -8.58
C ALA A 149 24.23 41.11 -7.88
N LEU A 150 24.73 40.06 -7.22
CA LEU A 150 26.06 40.07 -6.60
C LEU A 150 27.18 40.02 -7.64
N THR A 151 26.99 39.32 -8.75
CA THR A 151 28.00 39.15 -9.80
C THR A 151 28.02 40.28 -10.84
N ASP A 152 26.89 40.97 -11.05
CA ASP A 152 26.77 42.09 -11.99
C ASP A 152 27.23 43.44 -11.43
N ASN A 153 27.78 43.46 -10.22
CA ASN A 153 28.36 44.67 -9.64
C ASN A 153 29.76 44.90 -10.28
N PRO A 154 29.98 46.01 -11.02
CA PRO A 154 31.23 46.27 -11.76
C PRO A 154 32.45 46.54 -10.87
#